data_AF-A0A090Q610-F1
#
_entry.id   AF-A0A090Q610-F1
#
_cell.length_a   1.000
_cell.length_b   1.000
_cell.length_c   1.000
_cell.angle_alpha   90.00
_cell.angle_beta   90.00
_cell.angle_gamma   90.00
#
_symmetry.space_group_name_H-M   'P 1'
#
loop_
_entity.id
_entity.type
_entity.pdbx_description
1 polymer ?
#
loop_
_entity_poly.entity_id
_entity_poly.type
_entity_poly.pdbx_seq_one_letter_code
_entity_poly.pdbx_strand_id
1 'polypeptide(L)'
;MHTFRLLEMAIEIAREKRINVKRPNRNYLLDIKAGNFEYDDLVNKANQLQNEMETAFADSDLMEKPDREKINDLTYKLREKLYQE
;
A
#
# COMPACT_ATOMS: atom_id res chain seq x y z
N MET A 1 -13.19 -2.44 6.70
CA MET A 1 -12.65 -1.24 6.03
C MET A 1 -11.12 -1.23 6.00
N HIS A 2 -10.43 -1.16 7.16
CA HIS A 2 -8.97 -0.98 7.18
C HIS A 2 -8.19 -2.08 6.44
N THR A 3 -8.59 -3.35 6.57
CA THR A 3 -7.96 -4.49 5.88
C THR A 3 -7.97 -4.32 4.37
N PHE A 4 -9.13 -4.06 3.76
CA PHE A 4 -9.27 -3.82 2.33
C PHE A 4 -8.37 -2.69 1.85
N ARG A 5 -8.40 -1.56 2.56
CA ARG A 5 -7.55 -0.41 2.23
C ARG A 5 -6.06 -0.77 2.22
N LEU A 6 -5.60 -1.57 3.19
CA LEU A 6 -4.20 -1.96 3.29
C LEU A 6 -3.82 -2.96 2.19
N LEU A 7 -4.66 -3.96 1.92
CA LEU A 7 -4.40 -4.98 0.89
C LEU A 7 -4.35 -4.37 -0.51
N GLU A 8 -5.33 -3.55 -0.87
CA GLU A 8 -5.34 -2.88 -2.17
C GLU A 8 -4.13 -1.95 -2.33
N MET A 9 -3.77 -1.20 -1.29
CA MET A 9 -2.59 -0.34 -1.32
C MET A 9 -1.29 -1.15 -1.45
N ALA A 10 -1.22 -2.32 -0.81
CA ALA A 10 -0.07 -3.21 -0.95
C ALA A 10 0.07 -3.72 -2.39
N ILE A 11 -1.04 -4.08 -3.05
CA ILE A 11 -1.07 -4.45 -4.47
C ILE A 11 -0.62 -3.27 -5.36
N GLU A 12 -1.12 -2.06 -5.10
CA GLU A 12 -0.71 -0.83 -5.80
C GLU A 12 0.79 -0.56 -5.66
N ILE A 13 1.35 -0.76 -4.46
CA ILE A 13 2.79 -0.61 -4.22
C ILE A 13 3.58 -1.62 -5.04
N ALA A 14 3.18 -2.89 -5.01
CA ALA A 14 3.86 -3.95 -5.75
C ALA A 14 3.84 -3.72 -7.27
N ARG A 15 2.71 -3.27 -7.82
CA ARG A 15 2.54 -3.10 -9.28
C ARG A 15 3.00 -1.74 -9.80
N GLU A 16 2.64 -0.67 -9.12
CA GLU A 16 2.84 0.71 -9.60
C GLU A 16 4.00 1.43 -8.91
N LYS A 17 4.54 0.86 -7.82
CA LYS A 17 5.60 1.46 -7.00
C LYS A 17 5.19 2.83 -6.44
N ARG A 18 3.89 3.00 -6.18
CA ARG A 18 3.28 4.23 -5.69
C ARG A 18 2.46 3.97 -4.43
N ILE A 19 2.50 4.94 -3.51
CA ILE A 19 1.69 4.92 -2.30
C ILE A 19 0.51 5.87 -2.49
N ASN A 20 -0.67 5.33 -2.78
CA ASN A 20 -1.87 6.16 -2.94
C ASN A 20 -2.62 6.34 -1.62
N VAL A 21 -2.28 7.39 -0.89
CA VAL A 21 -2.92 7.74 0.39
C VAL A 21 -4.38 8.17 0.20
N LYS A 22 -4.70 8.86 -0.91
CA LYS A 22 -6.06 9.31 -1.23
C LYS A 22 -6.79 8.22 -2.00
N ARG A 23 -7.56 7.42 -1.27
CA ARG A 23 -8.27 6.26 -1.83
C ARG A 23 -9.34 6.67 -2.85
N PRO A 24 -9.29 6.16 -4.09
CA PRO A 24 -10.33 6.40 -5.08
C PRO A 24 -11.64 5.70 -4.70
N ASN A 25 -11.57 4.56 -4.00
CA ASN A 25 -12.71 3.76 -3.57
C ASN A 25 -13.25 4.16 -2.18
N ARG A 26 -13.19 5.44 -1.83
CA ARG A 26 -13.60 5.94 -0.51
C ARG A 26 -15.01 5.53 -0.10
N ASN A 27 -15.98 5.62 -1.03
CA ASN A 27 -17.38 5.31 -0.73
C ASN A 27 -17.56 3.82 -0.37
N TYR A 28 -16.98 2.92 -1.16
CA TYR A 28 -16.95 1.49 -0.88
C TYR A 28 -16.40 1.17 0.51
N LEU A 29 -15.29 1.80 0.90
CA LEU A 29 -14.69 1.62 2.22
C LEU A 29 -15.63 2.08 3.37
N LEU A 30 -16.40 3.14 3.15
CA LEU A 30 -17.39 3.62 4.11
C LEU A 30 -18.60 2.70 4.18
N ASP A 31 -19.05 2.14 3.06
CA ASP A 31 -20.15 1.17 3.03
C ASP A 31 -19.80 -0.11 3.81
N ILE A 32 -18.55 -0.59 3.71
CA ILE A 32 -18.05 -1.69 4.54
C ILE A 32 -18.12 -1.32 6.02
N LYS A 33 -17.74 -0.08 6.37
CA LYS A 33 -17.80 0.39 7.77
C LYS A 33 -19.24 0.50 8.26
N ALA A 34 -20.18 0.86 7.39
CA ALA A 34 -21.59 0.97 7.70
C ALA A 34 -22.30 -0.38 7.89
N GLY A 35 -21.65 -1.50 7.52
CA GLY A 35 -22.25 -2.83 7.61
C GLY A 35 -23.19 -3.15 6.45
N ASN A 36 -23.01 -2.51 5.29
CA ASN A 36 -23.85 -2.71 4.11
C ASN A 36 -23.54 -4.01 3.34
N PHE A 37 -22.68 -4.88 3.88
CA PHE A 37 -22.24 -6.12 3.24
C PHE A 37 -22.31 -7.27 4.22
N GLU A 38 -22.61 -8.46 3.69
CA GLU A 38 -22.55 -9.69 4.45
C GLU A 38 -21.11 -10.01 4.87
N TYR A 39 -20.96 -10.56 6.06
CA TYR A 39 -19.65 -10.84 6.64
C TYR A 39 -18.84 -11.83 5.80
N ASP A 40 -19.47 -12.94 5.39
CA ASP A 40 -18.81 -14.00 4.63
C ASP A 40 -18.31 -13.49 3.26
N ASP A 41 -19.07 -12.62 2.60
CA ASP A 41 -18.66 -11.98 1.34
C ASP A 41 -17.40 -11.12 1.53
N LEU A 42 -17.34 -10.37 2.63
CA LEU A 42 -16.17 -9.57 2.96
C LEU A 42 -14.94 -10.44 3.26
N VAL A 43 -15.10 -11.54 3.99
CA VAL A 43 -14.01 -12.47 4.29
C VAL A 43 -13.48 -13.09 3.00
N ASN A 44 -14.36 -13.60 2.14
CA ASN A 44 -13.98 -14.18 0.86
C ASN A 44 -13.20 -13.18 -0.01
N LYS A 45 -13.67 -11.94 -0.08
CA LYS A 45 -13.00 -10.90 -0.87
C LYS A 45 -11.66 -10.46 -0.28
N ALA A 46 -11.54 -10.41 1.05
CA ALA A 46 -10.27 -10.13 1.70
C ALA A 46 -9.23 -11.23 1.41
N ASN A 47 -9.63 -12.50 1.43
CA ASN A 47 -8.75 -13.62 1.08
C ASN A 47 -8.31 -13.57 -0.38
N GLN A 48 -9.21 -13.21 -1.30
CA GLN A 48 -8.84 -13.01 -2.71
C GLN A 48 -7.80 -11.89 -2.88
N LEU A 49 -8.00 -10.74 -2.22
CA LEU A 49 -7.05 -9.63 -2.25
C LEU A 49 -5.70 -10.01 -1.62
N GLN A 50 -5.69 -10.85 -0.58
CA GLN A 50 -4.45 -11.35 0.01
C GLN A 50 -3.66 -12.21 -0.97
N ASN A 51 -4.31 -13.16 -1.65
CA ASN A 51 -3.65 -13.99 -2.67
C ASN A 51 -3.14 -13.15 -3.85
N GLU A 52 -3.91 -12.14 -4.25
CA GLU A 52 -3.48 -11.20 -5.29
C GLU A 52 -2.27 -10.38 -4.85
N MET A 53 -2.25 -9.91 -3.61
CA MET A 53 -1.10 -9.21 -3.03
C MET A 53 0.14 -10.09 -3.04
N GLU A 54 0.05 -11.33 -2.56
CA GLU A 54 1.18 -12.27 -2.58
C GLU A 54 1.73 -12.48 -3.98
N THR A 55 0.84 -12.69 -4.97
CA THR A 55 1.23 -12.83 -6.38
C THR A 55 1.89 -11.56 -6.90
N ALA A 56 1.32 -10.39 -6.62
CA ALA A 56 1.87 -9.11 -7.07
C ALA A 56 3.27 -8.83 -6.50
N PHE A 57 3.52 -9.21 -5.25
CA PHE A 57 4.87 -9.09 -4.66
C PHE A 57 5.85 -10.13 -5.18
N ALA A 58 5.40 -11.34 -5.51
CA ALA A 58 6.24 -12.36 -6.13
C ALA A 58 6.72 -11.94 -7.54
N ASP A 59 5.86 -11.26 -8.31
CA ASP A 59 6.18 -10.76 -9.65
C ASP A 59 6.90 -9.40 -9.64
N SER A 60 6.95 -8.74 -8.49
CA SER A 60 7.50 -7.39 -8.35
C SER A 60 9.03 -7.40 -8.26
N ASP A 61 9.67 -6.41 -8.89
CA ASP A 61 11.11 -6.16 -8.85
C ASP A 61 11.54 -5.30 -7.64
N LEU A 62 10.64 -5.05 -6.69
CA LEU A 62 10.98 -4.38 -5.43
C LEU A 62 11.98 -5.21 -4.62
N MET A 63 12.97 -4.52 -4.07
CA MET A 63 13.93 -5.14 -3.17
C MET A 63 13.27 -5.56 -1.85
N GLU A 64 13.66 -6.72 -1.34
CA GLU A 64 13.17 -7.24 -0.06
C GLU A 64 13.47 -6.30 1.11
N LYS A 65 14.62 -5.61 1.05
CA LYS A 65 15.07 -4.68 2.09
C LYS A 65 15.52 -3.38 1.49
N PRO A 66 15.19 -2.23 2.11
CA PRO A 66 15.62 -0.93 1.63
C PRO A 66 17.15 -0.77 1.70
N ASP A 67 17.71 -0.08 0.72
CA ASP A 67 19.13 0.26 0.66
C ASP A 67 19.46 1.37 1.67
N ARG A 68 20.09 0.99 2.78
CA ARG A 68 20.39 1.90 3.88
C ARG A 68 21.43 2.97 3.49
N GLU A 69 22.40 2.64 2.65
CA GLU A 69 23.42 3.59 2.24
C GLU A 69 22.81 4.71 1.38
N LYS A 70 21.97 4.33 0.40
CA LYS A 70 21.22 5.32 -0.40
C LYS A 70 20.30 6.19 0.44
N ILE A 71 19.62 5.61 1.44
CA ILE A 71 18.73 6.37 2.32
C ILE A 71 19.53 7.39 3.15
N ASN A 72 20.68 6.99 3.70
CA ASN A 72 21.52 7.88 4.49
C ASN A 72 22.08 9.03 3.64
N ASP A 73 22.60 8.73 2.45
CA ASP A 73 23.09 9.74 1.50
C ASP A 73 21.97 10.73 1.10
N LEU A 74 20.79 10.23 0.78
CA LEU A 74 19.62 11.07 0.49
C LEU A 74 19.25 11.97 1.69
N THR A 75 19.31 11.43 2.91
CA THR A 75 18.99 12.18 4.13
C THR A 75 19.96 13.35 4.33
N TYR A 76 21.26 13.12 4.10
CA TYR A 76 22.27 14.18 4.18
C TYR A 76 22.00 15.28 3.14
N LYS A 77 21.79 14.91 1.87
CA LYS A 77 21.48 15.84 0.78
C LYS A 77 20.24 16.70 1.04
N LEU A 78 19.18 16.07 1.57
CA LEU A 78 17.95 16.79 1.93
C LEU A 78 18.20 17.80 3.06
N ARG A 79 19.02 17.44 4.05
CA ARG A 79 19.40 18.35 5.14
C ARG A 79 20.29 19.49 4.67
N GLU A 80 21.30 19.21 3.85
CA GLU A 80 22.15 20.27 3.27
C GLU A 80 21.30 21.28 2.51
N LYS A 81 20.36 20.81 1.67
CA LYS A 81 19.44 21.68 0.95
C LYS A 81 18.58 22.54 1.89
N LEU A 82 18.08 21.96 2.98
CA LEU A 82 17.25 22.69 3.96
C LEU A 82 18.02 23.78 4.70
N TYR A 83 19.31 23.57 4.98
CA TYR A 83 20.15 24.53 5.72
C TYR A 83 20.93 25.51 4.83
N GLN A 84 20.89 25.34 3.51
CA GLN A 84 21.43 26.29 2.53
C GLN A 84 20.41 27.37 2.09
N GLU A 85 19.15 27.26 2.51
CA GLU A 85 18.13 28.33 2.46
C GLU A 85 18.16 29.19 3.73
#